data_AF-A0A3D1M4M9-F1
#
_entry.id   AF-A0A3D1M4M9-F1
#
_cell.length_a   1.000
_cell.length_b   1.000
_cell.length_c   1.000
_cell.angle_alpha   90.00
_cell.angle_beta   90.00
_cell.angle_gamma   90.00
#
_symmetry.space_group_name_H-M   'P 1'
#
loop_
_entity.id
_entity.type
_entity.pdbx_description
1 polymer ?
#
loop_
_entity_poly.entity_id
_entity_poly.type
_entity_poly.pdbx_seq_one_letter_code
_entity_poly.pdbx_strand_id
1 'polypeptide(L)'
;MEKKYDLNSYEQNSRERLKYVIDHYCGGSQQRLAEMANVGKASISQYLNGKNSPSNLTAKKIADAVNVDPAWIMGFDVPMRKKQELDAESGEKSTDISVNDEQFREYMRAHYGMLFDLMDGATPEERKQIEGIAKLIIGGDKE
;
A
#
# COMPACT_ATOMS: atom_id res chain seq x y z
N MET A 1 8.08 11.92 -26.46
CA MET A 1 6.86 11.10 -26.56
C MET A 1 6.45 10.76 -25.14
N GLU A 2 5.34 11.30 -24.67
CA GLU A 2 4.81 11.05 -23.32
C GLU A 2 4.61 9.55 -23.11
N LYS A 3 5.24 9.00 -22.07
CA LYS A 3 4.84 7.70 -21.55
C LYS A 3 3.47 7.91 -20.90
N LYS A 4 2.40 7.69 -21.69
CA LYS A 4 1.06 7.50 -21.13
C LYS A 4 1.18 6.30 -20.19
N TYR A 5 1.10 6.52 -18.88
CA TYR A 5 0.99 5.43 -17.92
C TYR A 5 -0.30 4.69 -18.27
N ASP A 6 -0.17 3.54 -18.93
CA ASP A 6 -1.31 2.71 -19.26
C ASP A 6 -1.85 2.19 -17.94
N LEU A 7 -2.96 2.75 -17.46
CA LEU A 7 -3.57 2.37 -16.18
C LEU A 7 -3.86 0.86 -16.14
N ASN A 8 -4.04 0.24 -17.31
CA ASN A 8 -4.19 -1.20 -17.47
C ASN A 8 -2.94 -2.01 -17.04
N SER A 9 -1.76 -1.39 -17.00
CA SER A 9 -0.49 -2.04 -16.67
C SER A 9 -0.34 -2.35 -15.18
N TYR A 10 -0.73 -1.43 -14.27
CA TYR A 10 -0.58 -1.67 -12.83
C TYR A 10 -1.61 -2.67 -12.30
N GLU A 11 -2.84 -2.65 -12.81
CA GLU A 11 -3.89 -3.61 -12.41
C GLU A 11 -3.49 -5.03 -12.82
N GLN A 12 -2.97 -5.15 -14.04
CA GLN A 12 -2.41 -6.39 -14.54
C GLN A 12 -1.24 -6.88 -13.68
N ASN A 13 -0.30 -5.99 -13.34
CA ASN A 13 0.83 -6.34 -12.47
C ASN A 13 0.36 -6.74 -11.07
N SER A 14 -0.60 -6.03 -10.47
CA SER A 14 -1.18 -6.37 -9.17
C SER A 14 -1.79 -7.77 -9.20
N ARG A 15 -2.56 -8.08 -10.25
CA ARG A 15 -3.14 -9.41 -10.47
C ARG A 15 -2.08 -10.50 -10.53
N GLU A 16 -1.02 -10.33 -11.32
CA GLU A 16 0.04 -11.33 -11.43
C GLU A 16 0.82 -11.49 -10.12
N ARG A 17 1.01 -10.41 -9.35
CA ARG A 17 1.67 -10.46 -8.05
C ARG A 17 0.81 -11.15 -6.99
N LEU A 18 -0.51 -10.96 -7.01
CA LEU A 18 -1.42 -11.72 -6.16
C LEU A 18 -1.41 -13.22 -6.49
N LYS A 19 -1.36 -13.59 -7.78
CA LYS A 19 -1.18 -15.00 -8.18
C LYS A 19 0.15 -15.56 -7.66
N TYR A 20 1.24 -14.80 -7.80
CA TYR A 20 2.55 -15.17 -7.29
C TYR A 20 2.50 -15.44 -5.78
N VAL A 21 1.87 -14.53 -5.01
CA VAL A 21 1.70 -14.68 -3.56
C VAL A 21 0.92 -15.94 -3.22
N ILE A 22 -0.20 -16.19 -3.90
CA ILE A 22 -1.04 -17.36 -3.65
C ILE A 22 -0.25 -18.65 -3.89
N ASP A 23 0.52 -18.71 -4.97
CA ASP A 23 1.32 -19.88 -5.33
C ASP A 23 2.47 -20.13 -4.31
N HIS A 24 3.24 -19.08 -3.99
CA HIS A 24 4.48 -19.22 -3.21
C HIS A 24 4.31 -19.15 -1.70
N TYR A 25 3.23 -18.51 -1.20
CA TYR A 25 3.00 -18.29 0.23
C TYR A 25 1.74 -18.98 0.76
N CYS A 26 0.79 -19.30 -0.13
CA CYS A 26 -0.51 -19.84 0.26
C CYS A 26 -0.80 -21.23 -0.34
N GLY A 27 0.19 -21.87 -0.98
CA GLY A 27 0.05 -23.21 -1.56
C GLY A 27 -1.05 -23.30 -2.62
N GLY A 28 -1.25 -22.24 -3.40
CA GLY A 28 -2.30 -22.18 -4.43
C GLY A 28 -3.70 -21.79 -3.92
N SER A 29 -3.89 -21.58 -2.61
CA SER A 29 -5.21 -21.33 -2.03
C SER A 29 -5.54 -19.84 -1.85
N GLN A 30 -6.53 -19.35 -2.59
CA GLN A 30 -7.13 -18.01 -2.40
C GLN A 30 -7.73 -17.84 -1.00
N GLN A 31 -8.31 -18.92 -0.45
CA GLN A 31 -8.91 -18.93 0.88
C GLN A 31 -7.84 -18.66 1.95
N ARG A 32 -6.68 -19.30 1.83
CA ARG A 32 -5.57 -19.13 2.77
C ARG A 32 -5.02 -17.71 2.74
N LEU A 33 -4.89 -17.10 1.55
CA LEU A 33 -4.49 -15.70 1.46
C LEU A 33 -5.50 -14.77 2.15
N ALA A 34 -6.80 -15.01 1.95
CA ALA A 34 -7.87 -14.22 2.55
C ALA A 34 -7.83 -14.29 4.09
N GLU A 35 -7.61 -15.49 4.64
CA GLU A 35 -7.45 -15.73 6.08
C GLU A 35 -6.20 -15.05 6.65
N MET A 36 -5.05 -15.24 5.99
CA MET A 36 -3.77 -14.64 6.43
C MET A 36 -3.81 -13.12 6.45
N ALA A 37 -4.43 -12.51 5.43
CA ALA A 37 -4.53 -11.06 5.29
C ALA A 37 -5.75 -10.44 5.98
N ASN A 38 -6.63 -11.25 6.59
CA ASN A 38 -7.91 -10.79 7.16
C ASN A 38 -8.71 -9.92 6.17
N VAL A 39 -8.93 -10.45 4.97
CA VAL A 39 -9.72 -9.84 3.89
C VAL A 39 -10.76 -10.83 3.37
N GLY A 40 -11.80 -10.33 2.72
CA GLY A 40 -12.83 -11.19 2.14
C GLY A 40 -12.29 -12.02 0.97
N LYS A 41 -12.57 -13.33 0.95
CA LYS A 41 -12.25 -14.22 -0.17
C LYS A 41 -12.83 -13.71 -1.50
N ALA A 42 -14.05 -13.17 -1.46
CA ALA A 42 -14.69 -12.58 -2.63
C ALA A 42 -13.86 -11.42 -3.22
N SER A 43 -13.24 -10.59 -2.36
CA SER A 43 -12.36 -9.52 -2.79
C SER A 43 -11.12 -10.06 -3.50
N ILE A 44 -10.46 -11.07 -2.91
CA ILE A 44 -9.32 -11.75 -3.56
C ILE A 44 -9.69 -12.29 -4.93
N SER A 45 -10.84 -12.94 -5.06
CA SER A 45 -11.34 -13.45 -6.34
C SER A 45 -11.58 -12.34 -7.37
N GLN A 46 -12.13 -11.20 -6.96
CA GLN A 46 -12.33 -10.04 -7.84
C GLN A 46 -11.00 -9.46 -8.33
N TYR A 47 -9.98 -9.41 -7.47
CA TYR A 47 -8.64 -8.94 -7.85
C TYR A 47 -8.00 -9.87 -8.89
N LEU A 48 -8.11 -11.18 -8.69
CA LEU A 48 -7.54 -12.19 -9.59
C LEU A 48 -8.23 -12.23 -10.96
N ASN A 49 -9.50 -11.85 -11.02
CA ASN A 49 -10.24 -11.76 -12.27
C ASN A 49 -10.08 -10.39 -12.96
N GLY A 50 -9.32 -9.46 -12.37
CA GLY A 50 -9.09 -8.11 -12.91
C GLY A 50 -10.34 -7.23 -12.86
N LYS A 51 -11.33 -7.55 -12.02
CA LYS A 51 -12.55 -6.75 -11.89
C LYS A 51 -12.29 -5.49 -11.05
N ASN A 52 -11.41 -5.61 -10.05
CA ASN A 52 -11.01 -4.57 -9.12
C ASN A 52 -9.51 -4.72 -8.81
N SER A 53 -8.90 -3.69 -8.23
CA SER A 53 -7.55 -3.76 -7.64
C SER A 53 -7.62 -3.52 -6.13
N PRO A 54 -6.68 -4.09 -5.35
CA PRO A 54 -6.64 -3.85 -3.91
C PRO A 54 -6.39 -2.36 -3.61
N SER A 55 -7.15 -1.80 -2.67
CA SER A 55 -6.90 -0.47 -2.12
C SER A 55 -5.60 -0.44 -1.31
N ASN A 56 -5.06 0.75 -1.01
CA ASN A 56 -3.87 0.90 -0.15
C ASN A 56 -3.98 0.09 1.17
N LEU A 57 -5.13 0.17 1.85
CA LEU A 57 -5.36 -0.56 3.11
C LEU A 57 -5.37 -2.08 2.89
N THR A 58 -6.03 -2.55 1.83
CA THR A 58 -6.10 -3.98 1.51
C THR A 58 -4.72 -4.51 1.09
N ALA A 59 -4.00 -3.75 0.27
CA ALA A 59 -2.66 -4.09 -0.19
C ALA A 59 -1.69 -4.19 1.00
N LYS A 60 -1.78 -3.26 1.97
CA LYS A 60 -1.02 -3.33 3.22
C LYS A 60 -1.30 -4.60 4.01
N LYS A 61 -2.57 -4.93 4.24
CA LYS A 61 -2.96 -6.17 4.93
C LYS A 61 -2.40 -7.43 4.26
N ILE A 62 -2.50 -7.50 2.94
CA ILE A 62 -1.93 -8.60 2.14
C ILE A 62 -0.41 -8.63 2.25
N ALA A 63 0.22 -7.47 2.14
CA ALA A 63 1.67 -7.33 2.15
C ALA A 63 2.29 -7.70 3.50
N ASP A 64 1.70 -7.25 4.60
CA ASP A 64 2.11 -7.57 5.96
C ASP A 64 2.01 -9.09 6.22
N ALA A 65 0.94 -9.74 5.73
CA ALA A 65 0.72 -11.18 5.89
C ALA A 65 1.79 -12.06 5.22
N VAL A 66 2.47 -11.56 4.19
CA VAL A 66 3.50 -12.31 3.43
C VAL A 66 4.87 -11.62 3.41
N ASN A 67 5.02 -10.57 4.22
CA ASN A 67 6.22 -9.75 4.38
C ASN A 67 6.79 -9.23 3.04
N VAL A 68 5.98 -8.48 2.30
CA VAL A 68 6.36 -7.84 1.03
C VAL A 68 6.01 -6.35 1.06
N ASP A 69 6.43 -5.62 0.03
CA ASP A 69 6.07 -4.20 -0.11
C ASP A 69 4.62 -4.06 -0.60
N PRO A 70 3.78 -3.23 0.04
CA PRO A 70 2.40 -2.99 -0.41
C PRO A 70 2.31 -2.34 -1.79
N ALA A 71 3.26 -1.48 -2.17
CA ALA A 71 3.31 -0.92 -3.52
C ALA A 71 3.67 -2.00 -4.55
N TRP A 72 4.43 -3.02 -4.14
CA TRP A 72 4.59 -4.21 -4.97
C TRP A 72 3.24 -4.94 -5.12
N ILE A 73 2.47 -5.20 -4.06
CA ILE A 73 1.14 -5.82 -4.22
C ILE A 73 0.21 -5.02 -5.16
N MET A 74 0.29 -3.69 -5.14
CA MET A 74 -0.53 -2.82 -5.99
C MET A 74 -0.08 -2.73 -7.46
N GLY A 75 1.01 -3.39 -7.85
CA GLY A 75 1.46 -3.42 -9.25
C GLY A 75 2.47 -2.33 -9.66
N PHE A 76 2.97 -1.52 -8.71
CA PHE A 76 3.99 -0.49 -8.98
C PHE A 76 5.37 -1.09 -9.24
N ASP A 77 6.20 -0.41 -10.02
CA ASP A 77 7.57 -0.86 -10.32
C ASP A 77 8.52 -0.59 -9.14
N VAL A 78 8.41 -1.42 -8.10
CA VAL A 78 9.25 -1.41 -6.90
C VAL A 78 9.75 -2.82 -6.61
N PRO A 79 10.86 -2.98 -5.86
CA PRO A 79 11.27 -4.28 -5.38
C PRO A 79 10.20 -4.94 -4.50
N MET A 80 10.08 -6.27 -4.58
CA MET A 80 9.13 -7.05 -3.77
C MET A 80 9.37 -6.90 -2.26
N ARG A 81 10.62 -6.72 -1.85
CA ARG A 81 11.02 -6.44 -0.47
C ARG A 81 12.01 -5.28 -0.49
N LYS A 82 11.92 -4.37 0.48
CA LYS A 82 12.94 -3.34 0.67
C LYS A 82 14.25 -4.00 1.10
N LYS A 83 15.39 -3.45 0.64
CA LYS A 83 16.72 -4.07 0.79
C LYS A 83 17.34 -3.95 2.19
N GLN A 84 16.54 -3.74 3.22
CA GLN A 84 16.87 -3.66 4.65
C GLN A 84 15.62 -4.20 5.36
N GLU A 85 15.57 -5.24 6.18
CA GLU A 85 16.57 -5.99 6.95
C GLU A 85 16.16 -7.47 6.89
N LEU A 86 17.09 -8.35 6.48
CA LEU A 86 17.13 -9.69 7.04
C LEU A 86 17.63 -9.48 8.47
N ASP A 87 17.05 -10.18 9.44
CA ASP A 87 17.34 -10.12 10.89
C ASP A 87 16.44 -9.16 11.68
N ALA A 88 15.22 -9.61 12.02
CA ALA A 88 14.74 -9.59 13.41
C ALA A 88 13.32 -10.17 13.51
N GLU A 89 13.21 -11.11 14.44
CA GLU A 89 12.04 -11.72 15.06
C GLU A 89 10.78 -10.87 15.18
N SER A 90 9.65 -11.58 15.15
CA SER A 90 8.35 -11.15 15.66
C SER A 90 8.49 -10.28 16.92
N GLY A 91 8.05 -9.03 16.83
CA GLY A 91 7.97 -8.15 17.99
C GLY A 91 7.06 -6.97 17.69
N GLU A 92 5.94 -6.91 18.39
CA GLU A 92 5.15 -5.68 18.53
C GLU A 92 6.09 -4.50 18.80
N LYS A 93 5.97 -3.42 18.02
CA LYS A 93 6.42 -2.10 18.46
C LYS A 93 5.29 -1.11 18.32
N SER A 94 4.56 -1.00 19.44
CA SER A 94 4.29 0.25 20.16
C SER A 94 4.28 1.52 19.33
N THR A 95 3.11 2.15 19.37
CA THR A 95 2.82 3.57 19.13
C THR A 95 3.92 4.52 19.62
N ASP A 96 4.80 4.92 18.72
CA ASP A 96 5.42 6.25 18.68
C ASP A 96 6.23 6.34 17.39
N ILE A 97 5.55 6.62 16.27
CA ILE A 97 6.26 7.03 15.06
C ILE A 97 6.43 8.54 15.20
N SER A 98 7.57 8.99 15.72
CA SER A 98 8.08 10.32 15.37
C SER A 98 8.40 10.27 13.88
N VAL A 99 7.38 10.49 13.05
CA VAL A 99 7.57 10.54 11.61
C VAL A 99 8.46 11.75 11.36
N ASN A 100 9.72 11.54 10.99
CA ASN A 100 10.54 12.65 10.49
C ASN A 100 9.82 13.22 9.27
N ASP A 101 9.45 14.50 9.37
CA ASP A 101 8.61 15.23 8.42
C ASP A 101 9.06 15.03 6.96
N GLU A 102 10.35 14.78 6.73
CA GLU A 102 10.94 14.57 5.42
C GLU A 102 10.47 13.28 4.72
N GLN A 103 10.41 12.15 5.42
CA GLN A 103 9.92 10.89 4.82
C GLN A 103 8.42 10.96 4.52
N PHE A 104 7.66 11.62 5.40
CA PHE A 104 6.23 11.87 5.17
C PHE A 104 6.02 12.83 4.01
N ARG A 105 6.82 13.90 3.92
CA ARG A 105 6.81 14.86 2.81
C ARG A 105 7.13 14.19 1.49
N GLU A 106 8.13 13.30 1.47
CA GLU A 106 8.52 12.59 0.26
C GLU A 106 7.43 11.61 -0.20
N TYR A 107 6.85 10.85 0.73
CA TYR A 107 5.71 9.97 0.46
C TYR A 107 4.49 10.75 -0.06
N MET A 108 4.14 11.86 0.59
CA MET A 108 3.01 12.68 0.19
C MET A 108 3.25 13.40 -1.13
N ARG A 109 4.48 13.85 -1.43
CA ARG A 109 4.85 14.41 -2.73
C ARG A 109 4.80 13.35 -3.83
N ALA A 110 5.28 12.14 -3.55
CA ALA A 110 5.31 11.04 -4.52
C ALA A 110 3.91 10.50 -4.86
N HIS A 111 3.00 10.46 -3.89
CA HIS A 111 1.68 9.85 -4.04
C HIS A 111 0.51 10.83 -4.17
N TYR A 112 0.68 12.05 -3.68
CA TYR A 112 -0.33 13.12 -3.67
C TYR A 112 0.26 14.44 -4.18
N GLY A 113 1.19 14.40 -5.14
CA GLY A 113 1.93 15.56 -5.65
C GLY A 113 1.09 16.79 -5.94
N MET A 114 -0.08 16.67 -6.59
CA MET A 114 -1.01 17.79 -6.82
C MET A 114 -1.58 18.41 -5.52
N LEU A 115 -1.87 17.59 -4.50
CA LEU A 115 -2.30 18.05 -3.17
C LEU A 115 -1.14 18.72 -2.41
N PHE A 116 0.08 18.25 -2.63
CA PHE A 116 1.28 18.81 -2.02
C PHE A 116 1.71 20.14 -2.67
N ASP A 117 1.59 20.26 -3.99
CA ASP A 117 1.85 21.50 -4.73
C ASP A 117 0.80 22.57 -4.36
N LEU A 118 -0.46 22.16 -4.14
CA LEU A 118 -1.51 23.02 -3.58
C LEU A 118 -1.18 23.50 -2.16
N MET A 119 -0.52 22.66 -1.36
CA MET A 119 -0.04 23.01 -0.01
C MET A 119 1.13 23.98 -0.02
N ASP A 120 1.92 24.08 -1.10
CA ASP A 120 3.13 24.91 -1.10
C ASP A 120 2.82 26.42 -1.01
N GLY A 121 1.62 26.82 -1.46
CA GLY A 121 1.04 28.15 -1.25
C GLY A 121 0.14 28.30 -0.02
N ALA A 122 -0.09 27.23 0.74
CA ALA A 122 -1.00 27.23 1.88
C ALA A 122 -0.34 27.78 3.16
N THR A 123 -1.13 28.47 3.97
CA THR A 123 -0.71 29.01 5.28
C THR A 123 -0.38 27.87 6.25
N PRO A 124 0.42 28.12 7.30
CA PRO A 124 0.75 27.10 8.31
C PRO A 124 -0.47 26.44 8.94
N GLU A 125 -1.58 27.17 9.08
CA GLU A 125 -2.84 26.66 9.65
C GLU A 125 -3.54 25.69 8.70
N GLU A 126 -3.60 26.01 7.41
CA GLU A 126 -4.16 25.14 6.36
C GLU A 126 -3.34 23.86 6.20
N ARG A 127 -2.00 23.95 6.32
CA ARG A 127 -1.12 22.78 6.30
C ARG A 127 -1.42 21.82 7.45
N LYS A 128 -1.65 22.34 8.66
CA LYS A 128 -2.00 21.52 9.83
C LYS A 128 -3.34 20.81 9.66
N GLN A 129 -4.32 21.46 9.03
CA GLN A 129 -5.61 20.83 8.72
C GLN A 129 -5.47 19.74 7.66
N ILE A 130 -4.71 20.00 6.59
CA ILE A 130 -4.48 19.03 5.52
C ILE A 130 -3.67 17.83 6.03
N GLU A 131 -2.66 18.06 6.88
CA GLU A 131 -1.92 16.99 7.56
C GLU A 131 -2.82 16.17 8.50
N GLY A 132 -3.75 16.82 9.21
CA GLY A 132 -4.76 16.15 10.03
C GLY A 132 -5.67 15.24 9.19
N ILE A 133 -6.15 15.75 8.05
CA ILE A 133 -6.96 14.97 7.10
C ILE A 133 -6.14 13.83 6.48
N ALA A 134 -4.89 14.06 6.08
CA ALA A 134 -4.02 13.03 5.55
C ALA A 134 -3.72 11.93 6.59
N LYS A 135 -3.48 12.31 7.85
CA LYS A 135 -3.33 11.37 8.98
C LYS A 135 -4.62 10.58 9.25
N LEU A 136 -5.79 11.18 9.06
CA LEU A 136 -7.09 10.48 9.13
C LEU A 136 -7.32 9.55 7.94
N ILE A 137 -6.92 9.93 6.72
CA ILE A 137 -7.04 9.07 5.53
C ILE A 137 -6.06 7.87 5.62
N ILE A 138 -4.89 8.09 6.20
CA ILE A 138 -3.84 7.07 6.35
C ILE A 138 -4.04 6.22 7.63
N GLY A 139 -4.63 6.78 8.68
CA GLY A 139 -4.79 6.15 10.00
C GLY A 139 -6.23 5.88 10.45
N GLY A 140 -7.24 6.21 9.65
CA GLY A 140 -8.66 6.10 10.00
C GLY A 140 -9.28 4.78 9.55
N ASP A 141 -9.19 3.78 10.42
CA ASP A 141 -10.32 2.94 10.79
C ASP A 141 -10.14 2.61 12.28
N LYS A 142 -10.64 3.52 13.11
CA LYS A 142 -10.94 3.27 14.52
C LYS A 142 -12.35 3.77 14.78
N GLU A 143 -13.32 2.93 14.46
CA GLU A 143 -14.48 2.63 15.31
C GLU A 143 -15.00 1.23 14.99
#